data_AF-A0A2S8G0I5-F1
#
_entry.id   AF-A0A2S8G0I5-F1
#
_cell.length_a   1.000
_cell.length_b   1.000
_cell.length_c   1.000
_cell.angle_alpha   90.00
_cell.angle_beta   90.00
_cell.angle_gamma   90.00
#
_symmetry.space_group_name_H-M   'P 1'
#
loop_
_entity.id
_entity.type
_entity.pdbx_description
1 polymer ?
#
loop_
_entity_poly.entity_id
_entity_poly.type
_entity_poly.pdbx_seq_one_letter_code
_entity_poly.pdbx_strand_id
1 'polypeptide(L)'
;MELPSYFTDFLSKIRPTAEQREKMKSEHRQLRDRLAEDDELAPIIIGTFIQGSYRRLTANRPQDGEQCDVDVIVATTMHEDDYTPIQALNKFRGFLNAHYPDKYELQGRSWGIEVDDEVTLDLVPTSAPSEAERQVLESVRAAVWSFPDEPEFSWENEYAPLLNGGVLERYVANVKAATWKDEPLRIPDRLAAVWENTHPLEQIRWTWEKSKSTNGHYVNIVKAIKWWRKLMVLVPKYPKSYPLEHMIGDCCPDAITSVAAGVTLTLESMEALYRPYADSGMVPKLCDRGVADHDVLSRVSVEDFKQFLDAVKSASVVARQALDADTTKESARLWRTLFGDKFPKAPDDDGSDGDDDNNNGSGSGRAFTPRSQNTQISGSRFA
;
A
#
# COMPACT_ATOMS: atom_id res chain seq x y z
N MET A 1 -17.50 -4.32 18.66
CA MET A 1 -17.89 -3.02 18.10
C MET A 1 -16.96 -2.56 16.98
N GLU A 2 -17.38 -1.59 16.16
CA GLU A 2 -16.60 -1.09 15.01
C GLU A 2 -15.52 -0.04 15.34
N LEU A 3 -15.63 0.66 16.48
CA LEU A 3 -14.65 1.65 16.99
C LEU A 3 -14.04 2.60 15.93
N PRO A 4 -14.85 3.34 15.15
CA PRO A 4 -14.36 4.13 14.01
C PRO A 4 -13.26 5.14 14.38
N SER A 5 -13.39 5.85 15.51
CA SER A 5 -12.35 6.81 15.96
C SER A 5 -11.03 6.13 16.31
N TYR A 6 -11.07 4.94 16.91
CA TYR A 6 -9.85 4.20 17.25
C TYR A 6 -9.12 3.73 16.00
N PHE A 7 -9.87 3.29 14.99
CA PHE A 7 -9.30 2.93 13.69
C PHE A 7 -8.74 4.15 12.96
N THR A 8 -9.37 5.32 13.05
CA THR A 8 -8.80 6.57 12.52
C THR A 8 -7.45 6.90 13.18
N ASP A 9 -7.38 6.86 14.51
CA ASP A 9 -6.14 7.12 15.26
C ASP A 9 -5.05 6.08 14.93
N PHE A 10 -5.43 4.80 14.86
CA PHE A 10 -4.54 3.71 14.48
C PHE A 10 -3.96 3.92 13.07
N LEU A 11 -4.82 4.17 12.08
CA LEU A 11 -4.42 4.38 10.70
C LEU A 11 -3.48 5.58 10.56
N SER A 12 -3.72 6.67 11.28
CA SER A 12 -2.83 7.85 11.28
C SER A 12 -1.40 7.50 11.75
N LYS A 13 -1.27 6.54 12.66
CA LYS A 13 0.01 6.13 13.25
C LYS A 13 0.80 5.12 12.41
N ILE A 14 0.12 4.38 11.52
CA ILE A 14 0.74 3.36 10.67
C ILE A 14 0.90 3.79 9.21
N ARG A 15 0.53 5.02 8.88
CA ARG A 15 0.80 5.64 7.57
C ARG A 15 2.13 6.41 7.61
N PRO A 16 2.83 6.55 6.47
CA PRO A 16 3.95 7.47 6.36
C PRO A 16 3.55 8.87 6.83
N THR A 17 4.40 9.55 7.60
CA THR A 17 4.10 10.91 8.11
C THR A 17 3.99 11.93 6.98
N ALA A 18 3.52 13.15 7.29
CA ALA A 18 3.47 14.23 6.29
C ALA A 18 4.86 14.55 5.74
N GLU A 19 5.86 14.60 6.61
CA GLU A 19 7.27 14.80 6.25
C GLU A 19 7.77 13.67 5.34
N GLN A 20 7.51 12.40 5.71
CA GLN A 20 7.90 11.25 4.88
C GLN A 20 7.24 11.28 3.50
N ARG A 21 5.99 11.73 3.39
CA ARG A 21 5.32 11.85 2.08
C ARG A 21 5.92 12.95 1.22
N GLU A 22 6.11 14.14 1.76
CA GLU A 22 6.75 15.23 1.01
C GLU A 22 8.17 14.84 0.61
N LYS A 23 8.88 14.08 1.45
CA LYS A 23 10.19 13.53 1.13
C LYS A 23 10.12 12.55 -0.03
N MET A 24 9.33 11.47 0.07
CA MET A 24 9.10 10.51 -1.03
C MET A 24 8.79 11.22 -2.36
N LYS A 25 7.89 12.20 -2.31
CA LYS A 25 7.48 13.03 -3.44
C LYS A 25 8.63 13.83 -4.03
N SER A 26 9.40 14.53 -3.19
CA SER A 26 10.54 15.33 -3.64
C SER A 26 11.63 14.46 -4.26
N GLU A 27 11.93 13.31 -3.66
CA GLU A 27 13.02 12.44 -4.09
C GLU A 27 12.69 11.70 -5.38
N HIS A 28 11.48 11.15 -5.52
CA HIS A 28 11.10 10.51 -6.78
C HIS A 28 10.99 11.52 -7.93
N ARG A 29 10.65 12.79 -7.66
CA ARG A 29 10.64 13.85 -8.68
C ARG A 29 12.06 14.21 -9.10
N GLN A 30 12.95 14.41 -8.13
CA GLN A 30 14.36 14.67 -8.40
C GLN A 30 15.02 13.55 -9.23
N LEU A 31 14.73 12.28 -8.93
CA LEU A 31 15.21 11.16 -9.74
C LEU A 31 14.73 11.27 -11.20
N ARG A 32 13.44 11.57 -11.41
CA ARG A 32 12.84 11.69 -12.74
C ARG A 32 13.38 12.88 -13.52
N ASP A 33 13.60 14.02 -12.85
CA ASP A 33 14.19 15.21 -13.45
C ASP A 33 15.63 14.93 -13.91
N ARG A 34 16.45 14.31 -13.04
CA ARG A 34 17.82 13.90 -13.40
C ARG A 34 17.84 12.93 -14.59
N LEU A 35 16.93 11.96 -14.64
CA LEU A 35 16.81 11.03 -15.77
C LEU A 35 16.43 11.74 -17.08
N ALA A 36 15.65 12.80 -17.02
CA ALA A 36 15.25 13.58 -18.18
C ALA A 36 16.34 14.56 -18.66
N GLU A 37 17.26 14.94 -17.76
CA GLU A 37 18.40 15.82 -18.04
C GLU A 37 19.68 15.05 -18.43
N ASP A 38 19.72 13.73 -18.24
CA ASP A 38 20.88 12.90 -18.56
C ASP A 38 21.06 12.71 -20.08
N ASP A 39 22.20 13.14 -20.62
CA ASP A 39 22.48 13.14 -22.06
C ASP A 39 22.48 11.73 -22.70
N GLU A 40 22.79 10.68 -21.95
CA GLU A 40 22.84 9.31 -22.44
C GLU A 40 21.49 8.59 -22.33
N LEU A 41 20.77 8.81 -21.23
CA LEU A 41 19.52 8.13 -20.91
C LEU A 41 18.29 8.84 -21.48
N ALA A 42 18.24 10.17 -21.46
CA ALA A 42 17.06 10.91 -21.94
C ALA A 42 16.63 10.52 -23.37
N PRO A 43 17.54 10.28 -24.34
CA PRO A 43 17.16 9.84 -25.69
C PRO A 43 16.52 8.45 -25.77
N ILE A 44 16.79 7.57 -24.80
CA ILE A 44 16.25 6.20 -24.76
C ILE A 44 15.05 6.05 -23.81
N ILE A 45 14.73 7.09 -23.03
CA ILE A 45 13.59 7.10 -22.11
C ILE A 45 12.36 7.64 -22.83
N ILE A 46 11.32 6.82 -22.90
CA ILE A 46 9.99 7.22 -23.40
C ILE A 46 9.25 8.02 -22.33
N GLY A 47 9.40 7.63 -21.07
CA GLY A 47 8.95 8.39 -19.91
C GLY A 47 9.05 7.63 -18.60
N THR A 48 8.61 8.28 -17.52
CA THR A 48 8.73 7.75 -16.16
C THR A 48 7.43 7.92 -15.38
N PHE A 49 7.13 6.97 -14.49
CA PHE A 49 5.97 7.02 -13.60
C PHE A 49 6.18 6.23 -12.32
N ILE A 50 5.44 6.57 -11.27
CA ILE A 50 5.47 5.87 -9.99
C ILE A 50 4.56 4.64 -9.99
N GLN A 51 5.02 3.57 -9.34
CA GLN A 51 4.25 2.34 -9.09
C GLN A 51 4.30 2.02 -7.60
N GLY A 52 4.31 0.73 -7.26
CA GLY A 52 4.45 0.28 -5.90
C GLY A 52 3.24 0.44 -5.01
N SER A 53 3.50 0.09 -3.74
CA SER A 53 2.55 0.33 -2.67
C SER A 53 2.34 1.81 -2.38
N TYR A 54 3.30 2.67 -2.74
CA TYR A 54 3.16 4.13 -2.69
C TYR A 54 2.03 4.59 -3.64
N ARG A 55 2.10 4.26 -4.93
CA ARG A 55 1.07 4.68 -5.90
C ARG A 55 -0.29 4.00 -5.68
N ARG A 56 -0.30 2.75 -5.21
CA ARG A 56 -1.54 2.06 -4.82
C ARG A 56 -2.10 2.51 -3.47
N LEU A 57 -1.40 3.41 -2.78
CA LEU A 57 -1.73 3.94 -1.46
C LEU A 57 -1.74 2.88 -0.35
N THR A 58 -1.18 1.70 -0.57
CA THR A 58 -1.12 0.59 0.40
C THR A 58 0.17 0.56 1.21
N ALA A 59 1.08 1.53 1.04
CA ALA A 59 2.30 1.67 1.82
C ALA A 59 2.00 1.88 3.32
N ASN A 60 2.69 1.15 4.19
CA ASN A 60 2.68 1.41 5.63
C ASN A 60 3.89 2.24 6.01
N ARG A 61 3.83 2.88 7.18
CA ARG A 61 4.99 3.48 7.81
C ARG A 61 6.09 2.41 7.99
N PRO A 62 7.35 2.72 7.66
CA PRO A 62 8.47 1.83 7.96
C PRO A 62 8.62 1.61 9.48
N GLN A 63 9.27 0.50 9.87
CA GLN A 63 9.71 0.29 11.25
C GLN A 63 10.97 1.13 11.50
N ASP A 64 11.36 1.26 12.76
CA ASP A 64 12.58 2.00 13.09
C ASP A 64 13.79 1.36 12.39
N GLY A 65 14.52 2.16 11.61
CA GLY A 65 15.65 1.69 10.79
C GLY A 65 15.29 1.14 9.40
N GLU A 66 14.02 1.18 9.00
CA GLU A 66 13.60 0.91 7.62
C GLU A 66 13.21 2.21 6.88
N GLN A 67 13.26 2.18 5.55
CA GLN A 67 12.91 3.32 4.70
C GLN A 67 11.51 3.18 4.08
N CYS A 68 10.94 4.32 3.71
CA CYS A 68 9.81 4.42 2.80
C CYS A 68 10.28 4.09 1.38
N ASP A 69 9.60 3.16 0.74
CA ASP A 69 9.97 2.65 -0.58
C ASP A 69 9.07 3.20 -1.69
N VAL A 70 9.70 3.68 -2.77
CA VAL A 70 9.01 4.24 -3.95
C VAL A 70 9.57 3.62 -5.24
N ASP A 71 8.72 2.85 -5.92
CA ASP A 71 9.03 2.30 -7.24
C ASP A 71 8.87 3.38 -8.35
N VAL A 72 9.94 3.63 -9.10
CA VAL A 72 9.95 4.51 -10.29
C VAL A 72 10.19 3.65 -11.52
N ILE A 73 9.14 3.49 -12.32
CA ILE A 73 9.21 2.81 -13.62
C ILE A 73 9.80 3.77 -14.66
N VAL A 74 10.76 3.27 -15.42
CA VAL A 74 11.40 3.98 -16.53
C VAL A 74 11.11 3.22 -17.82
N ALA A 75 10.12 3.69 -18.58
CA ALA A 75 9.79 3.12 -19.88
C ALA A 75 10.86 3.50 -20.90
N THR A 76 11.47 2.52 -21.57
CA THR A 76 12.62 2.75 -22.45
C THR A 76 12.37 2.31 -23.88
N THR A 77 13.30 2.60 -24.78
CA THR A 77 13.31 2.11 -26.17
C THR A 77 14.09 0.79 -26.32
N MET A 78 14.54 0.16 -25.23
CA MET A 78 15.39 -1.04 -25.25
C MET A 78 14.59 -2.31 -25.56
N HIS A 79 14.65 -2.82 -26.78
CA HIS A 79 13.94 -4.04 -27.15
C HIS A 79 14.59 -5.28 -26.52
N GLU A 80 13.77 -6.25 -26.12
CA GLU A 80 14.23 -7.48 -25.44
C GLU A 80 15.10 -8.40 -26.30
N ASP A 81 14.93 -8.33 -27.63
CA ASP A 81 15.79 -9.05 -28.57
C ASP A 81 17.20 -8.44 -28.65
N ASP A 82 17.33 -7.15 -28.33
CA ASP A 82 18.59 -6.41 -28.39
C ASP A 82 19.29 -6.31 -27.03
N TYR A 83 18.53 -6.47 -25.94
CA TYR A 83 19.01 -6.29 -24.57
C TYR A 83 18.60 -7.45 -23.67
N THR A 84 19.61 -8.11 -23.08
CA THR A 84 19.37 -8.97 -21.91
C THR A 84 18.95 -8.13 -20.70
N PRO A 85 18.23 -8.70 -19.72
CA PRO A 85 17.82 -8.02 -18.49
C PRO A 85 18.97 -7.29 -17.76
N ILE A 86 20.14 -7.92 -17.68
CA ILE A 86 21.31 -7.33 -17.02
C ILE A 86 21.95 -6.22 -17.86
N GLN A 87 21.92 -6.30 -19.20
CA GLN A 87 22.40 -5.22 -20.07
C GLN A 87 21.51 -3.99 -19.94
N ALA A 88 20.19 -4.18 -19.91
CA ALA A 88 19.23 -3.09 -19.69
C ALA A 88 19.46 -2.40 -18.34
N LEU A 89 19.62 -3.14 -17.25
CA LEU A 89 19.95 -2.57 -15.94
C LEU A 89 21.30 -1.82 -15.95
N ASN A 90 22.33 -2.38 -16.59
CA ASN A 90 23.65 -1.75 -16.62
C ASN A 90 23.71 -0.44 -17.41
N LYS A 91 22.73 -0.14 -18.29
CA LYS A 91 22.63 1.17 -18.94
C LYS A 91 22.52 2.33 -17.95
N PHE A 92 21.90 2.09 -16.79
CA PHE A 92 21.70 3.10 -15.76
C PHE A 92 22.91 3.27 -14.83
N ARG A 93 23.94 2.42 -14.93
CA ARG A 93 25.06 2.43 -13.98
C ARG A 93 25.88 3.72 -14.03
N GLY A 94 26.08 4.28 -15.22
CA GLY A 94 26.80 5.55 -15.40
C GLY A 94 26.09 6.70 -14.67
N PHE A 95 24.79 6.84 -14.92
CA PHE A 95 23.90 7.77 -14.24
C PHE A 95 23.93 7.61 -12.72
N LEU A 96 23.81 6.37 -12.22
CA LEU A 96 23.81 6.09 -10.78
C LEU A 96 25.14 6.47 -10.11
N ASN A 97 26.28 6.18 -10.76
CA ASN A 97 27.59 6.62 -10.28
C ASN A 97 27.70 8.14 -10.18
N ALA A 98 27.13 8.87 -11.14
CA ALA A 98 27.21 10.32 -11.20
C ALA A 98 26.34 11.02 -10.14
N HIS A 99 25.13 10.51 -9.91
CA HIS A 99 24.13 11.19 -9.07
C HIS A 99 23.95 10.58 -7.67
N TYR A 100 24.28 9.31 -7.49
CA TYR A 100 24.07 8.57 -6.24
C TYR A 100 25.32 7.75 -5.85
N PRO A 101 26.53 8.35 -5.82
CA PRO A 101 27.76 7.60 -5.54
C PRO A 101 27.65 6.85 -4.21
N ASP A 102 28.00 5.57 -4.23
CA ASP A 102 27.97 4.64 -3.08
C ASP A 102 26.60 4.46 -2.39
N LYS A 103 25.51 4.87 -3.06
CA LYS A 103 24.13 4.86 -2.53
C LYS A 103 23.18 3.95 -3.30
N TYR A 104 23.69 3.01 -4.08
CA TYR A 104 22.83 2.16 -4.90
C TYR A 104 23.25 0.70 -4.90
N GLU A 105 22.27 -0.20 -5.02
CA GLU A 105 22.46 -1.65 -5.09
C GLU A 105 21.68 -2.26 -6.26
N LEU A 106 22.32 -3.21 -6.95
CA LEU A 106 21.67 -3.96 -8.03
C LEU A 106 20.75 -5.04 -7.46
N GLN A 107 19.44 -4.83 -7.57
CA GLN A 107 18.44 -5.80 -7.15
C GLN A 107 18.07 -6.76 -8.29
N GLY A 108 17.11 -7.66 -8.07
CA GLY A 108 16.67 -8.64 -9.07
C GLY A 108 16.07 -8.00 -10.33
N ARG A 109 15.37 -6.88 -10.17
CA ARG A 109 14.55 -6.26 -11.24
C ARG A 109 14.73 -4.74 -11.36
N SER A 110 15.59 -4.17 -10.53
CA SER A 110 15.71 -2.73 -10.33
C SER A 110 17.12 -2.39 -9.83
N TRP A 111 17.38 -1.09 -9.78
CA TRP A 111 18.41 -0.52 -8.92
C TRP A 111 17.74 0.10 -7.70
N GLY A 112 18.06 -0.40 -6.51
CA GLY A 112 17.67 0.26 -5.26
C GLY A 112 18.61 1.42 -5.00
N ILE A 113 18.05 2.59 -4.67
CA ILE A 113 18.78 3.82 -4.39
C ILE A 113 18.45 4.24 -2.96
N GLU A 114 19.43 4.18 -2.07
CA GLU A 114 19.35 4.66 -0.70
C GLU A 114 19.60 6.17 -0.69
N VAL A 115 18.53 6.96 -0.78
CA VAL A 115 18.64 8.42 -0.78
C VAL A 115 19.18 8.88 0.57
N ASP A 116 18.53 8.43 1.64
CA ASP A 116 18.91 8.62 3.04
C ASP A 116 18.23 7.57 3.96
N ASP A 117 18.22 7.83 5.27
CA ASP A 117 17.68 6.95 6.30
C ASP A 117 16.14 6.85 6.32
N GLU A 118 15.43 7.67 5.53
CA GLU A 118 13.96 7.64 5.46
C GLU A 118 13.41 7.16 4.13
N VAL A 119 14.14 7.30 3.01
CA VAL A 119 13.61 7.00 1.66
C VAL A 119 14.56 6.15 0.84
N THR A 120 13.99 5.12 0.22
CA THR A 120 14.59 4.36 -0.88
C THR A 120 13.76 4.50 -2.15
N LEU A 121 14.46 4.52 -3.29
CA LEU A 121 13.82 4.51 -4.60
C LEU A 121 14.24 3.25 -5.35
N ASP A 122 13.28 2.57 -5.98
CA ASP A 122 13.56 1.48 -6.91
C ASP A 122 13.45 2.00 -8.35
N LEU A 123 14.58 2.12 -9.05
CA LEU A 123 14.62 2.44 -10.48
C LEU A 123 14.42 1.16 -11.28
N VAL A 124 13.26 1.03 -11.92
CA VAL A 124 12.84 -0.16 -12.66
C VAL A 124 12.76 0.16 -14.17
N PRO A 125 13.76 -0.20 -14.98
CA PRO A 125 13.65 -0.03 -16.42
C PRO A 125 12.68 -1.06 -17.01
N THR A 126 11.94 -0.70 -18.06
CA THR A 126 11.15 -1.64 -18.87
C THR A 126 11.77 -1.86 -20.24
N SER A 127 11.39 -2.95 -20.90
CA SER A 127 11.68 -3.15 -22.32
C SER A 127 10.96 -2.09 -23.16
N ALA A 128 11.33 -2.04 -24.44
CA ALA A 128 10.63 -1.29 -25.46
C ALA A 128 9.15 -1.72 -25.47
N PRO A 129 8.23 -0.79 -25.23
CA PRO A 129 6.83 -1.02 -25.47
C PRO A 129 6.61 -1.23 -26.97
N SER A 130 5.63 -2.06 -27.32
CA SER A 130 5.08 -2.23 -28.66
C SER A 130 4.63 -0.89 -29.25
N GLU A 131 4.32 -0.83 -30.54
CA GLU A 131 3.78 0.39 -31.16
C GLU A 131 2.42 0.80 -30.55
N ALA A 132 1.57 -0.17 -30.20
CA ALA A 132 0.32 0.08 -29.50
C ALA A 132 0.56 0.61 -28.07
N GLU A 133 1.50 0.00 -27.34
CA GLU A 133 1.91 0.46 -26.02
C GLU A 133 2.60 1.82 -26.07
N ARG A 134 3.32 2.19 -27.13
CA ARG A 134 3.91 3.53 -27.32
C ARG A 134 2.84 4.60 -27.49
N GLN A 135 1.86 4.39 -28.39
CA GLN A 135 0.74 5.32 -28.55
C GLN A 135 -0.06 5.45 -27.25
N VAL A 136 -0.19 4.35 -26.50
CA VAL A 136 -0.75 4.37 -25.16
C VAL A 136 0.15 5.17 -24.23
N LEU A 137 1.43 4.87 -24.07
CA LEU A 137 2.34 5.60 -23.17
C LEU A 137 2.40 7.08 -23.51
N GLU A 138 2.27 7.47 -24.78
CA GLU A 138 2.18 8.86 -25.24
C GLU A 138 0.82 9.52 -24.94
N SER A 139 -0.29 8.77 -24.97
CA SER A 139 -1.62 9.28 -24.57
C SER A 139 -1.85 9.26 -23.05
N VAL A 140 -1.28 8.26 -22.38
CA VAL A 140 -1.16 8.05 -20.92
C VAL A 140 -0.15 9.02 -20.33
N ARG A 141 0.84 9.48 -21.10
CA ARG A 141 1.72 10.62 -20.75
C ARG A 141 0.92 11.88 -20.45
N ALA A 142 -0.16 12.13 -21.18
CA ALA A 142 -1.07 13.23 -20.88
C ALA A 142 -2.09 12.91 -19.78
N ALA A 143 -2.47 11.64 -19.58
CA ALA A 143 -3.64 11.24 -18.81
C ALA A 143 -3.37 10.54 -17.47
N VAL A 144 -2.21 9.90 -17.30
CA VAL A 144 -1.74 9.19 -16.09
C VAL A 144 -0.51 9.88 -15.50
N TRP A 145 0.33 10.53 -16.32
CA TRP A 145 1.44 11.36 -15.81
C TRP A 145 1.01 12.79 -15.45
N SER A 146 -0.16 13.25 -15.92
CA SER A 146 -0.82 14.48 -15.42
C SER A 146 -1.79 14.24 -14.27
N PHE A 147 -2.02 12.97 -13.89
CA PHE A 147 -2.60 12.72 -12.57
C PHE A 147 -1.53 13.11 -11.57
N PRO A 148 -1.82 13.98 -10.60
CA PRO A 148 -0.80 14.36 -9.65
C PRO A 148 -0.26 13.08 -9.00
N ASP A 149 1.07 12.99 -8.95
CA ASP A 149 1.81 11.85 -8.37
C ASP A 149 1.25 11.51 -6.97
N GLU A 150 0.66 12.50 -6.31
CA GLU A 150 -0.21 12.37 -5.15
C GLU A 150 -1.51 13.16 -5.37
N PRO A 151 -2.69 12.59 -5.19
CA PRO A 151 -3.81 13.38 -4.73
C PRO A 151 -3.41 13.98 -3.37
N GLU A 152 -3.58 15.29 -3.17
CA GLU A 152 -3.33 15.95 -1.88
C GLU A 152 -4.28 15.39 -0.82
N PHE A 153 -3.82 14.34 -0.17
CA PHE A 153 -4.59 13.53 0.74
C PHE A 153 -4.44 14.06 2.15
N SER A 154 -5.43 14.83 2.61
CA SER A 154 -5.54 15.21 4.01
C SER A 154 -6.17 14.08 4.84
N TRP A 155 -5.79 14.08 6.11
CA TRP A 155 -5.73 12.91 6.98
C TRP A 155 -7.04 12.26 7.40
N GLU A 156 -8.16 12.96 7.24
CA GLU A 156 -9.41 12.55 7.89
C GLU A 156 -10.38 11.85 6.93
N ASN A 157 -10.20 11.96 5.60
CA ASN A 157 -11.10 11.38 4.60
C ASN A 157 -10.41 11.11 3.25
N GLU A 158 -9.26 10.45 3.29
CA GLU A 158 -8.37 10.20 2.14
C GLU A 158 -9.08 9.69 0.86
N TYR A 159 -10.14 8.90 0.96
CA TYR A 159 -10.85 8.35 -0.22
C TYR A 159 -12.06 9.15 -0.69
N ALA A 160 -12.63 10.03 0.14
CA ALA A 160 -13.83 10.77 -0.26
C ALA A 160 -13.57 11.68 -1.47
N PRO A 161 -12.44 12.39 -1.60
CA PRO A 161 -12.12 13.16 -2.80
C PRO A 161 -11.88 12.29 -4.05
N LEU A 162 -11.33 11.09 -3.92
CA LEU A 162 -11.16 10.15 -5.04
C LEU A 162 -12.50 9.66 -5.58
N LEU A 163 -13.43 9.34 -4.68
CA LEU A 163 -14.76 8.83 -5.00
C LEU A 163 -15.73 9.95 -5.42
N ASN A 164 -15.57 11.16 -4.90
CA ASN A 164 -16.49 12.28 -5.12
C ASN A 164 -15.98 13.30 -6.16
N GLY A 165 -14.69 13.30 -6.47
CA GLY A 165 -14.03 14.30 -7.33
C GLY A 165 -13.88 13.91 -8.80
N GLY A 166 -14.41 12.75 -9.22
CA GLY A 166 -14.30 12.28 -10.62
C GLY A 166 -12.89 11.86 -11.05
N VAL A 167 -11.92 11.92 -10.13
CA VAL A 167 -10.50 11.58 -10.35
C VAL A 167 -10.37 10.08 -10.60
N LEU A 168 -11.00 9.24 -9.79
CA LEU A 168 -11.02 7.81 -10.03
C LEU A 168 -11.73 7.47 -11.35
N GLU A 169 -12.88 8.09 -11.62
CA GLU A 169 -13.65 7.89 -12.85
C GLU A 169 -12.83 8.26 -14.08
N ARG A 170 -12.10 9.37 -14.05
CA ARG A 170 -11.23 9.80 -15.14
C ARG A 170 -10.04 8.86 -15.32
N TYR A 171 -9.41 8.42 -14.24
CA TYR A 171 -8.32 7.44 -14.31
C TYR A 171 -8.82 6.15 -14.94
N VAL A 172 -9.92 5.59 -14.40
CA VAL A 172 -10.53 4.36 -14.87
C VAL A 172 -11.01 4.50 -16.31
N ALA A 173 -11.58 5.65 -16.70
CA ALA A 173 -11.99 5.90 -18.08
C ALA A 173 -10.80 5.95 -19.04
N ASN A 174 -9.72 6.66 -18.68
CA ASN A 174 -8.50 6.73 -19.49
C ASN A 174 -7.83 5.36 -19.63
N VAL A 175 -7.75 4.62 -18.52
CA VAL A 175 -7.26 3.26 -18.47
C VAL A 175 -8.13 2.30 -19.29
N LYS A 176 -9.48 2.42 -19.23
CA LYS A 176 -10.40 1.56 -19.99
C LYS A 176 -10.48 1.90 -21.48
N ALA A 177 -10.28 3.18 -21.83
CA ALA A 177 -10.34 3.66 -23.21
C ALA A 177 -9.09 3.31 -24.01
N ALA A 178 -7.98 3.03 -23.33
CA ALA A 178 -6.74 2.68 -23.96
C ALA A 178 -6.65 1.16 -24.20
N THR A 179 -6.21 0.76 -25.40
CA THR A 179 -6.11 -0.62 -25.90
C THR A 179 -5.00 -1.46 -25.24
N TRP A 180 -4.39 -0.98 -24.15
CA TRP A 180 -3.21 -1.61 -23.54
C TRP A 180 -3.48 -2.89 -22.76
N LYS A 181 -4.74 -3.25 -22.50
CA LYS A 181 -5.08 -4.44 -21.70
C LYS A 181 -4.53 -5.74 -22.26
N ASP A 182 -4.19 -5.72 -23.55
CA ASP A 182 -3.75 -6.89 -24.29
C ASP A 182 -2.22 -7.03 -24.35
N GLU A 183 -1.45 -6.03 -23.89
CA GLU A 183 0.02 -6.04 -23.97
C GLU A 183 0.66 -5.51 -22.66
N PRO A 184 1.20 -6.39 -21.80
CA PRO A 184 1.85 -6.00 -20.55
C PRO A 184 3.25 -5.44 -20.80
N LEU A 185 3.63 -4.42 -20.03
CA LEU A 185 5.02 -3.97 -19.94
C LEU A 185 5.91 -5.12 -19.46
N ARG A 186 7.19 -5.10 -19.82
CA ARG A 186 8.13 -6.12 -19.38
C ARG A 186 9.27 -5.52 -18.59
N ILE A 187 9.55 -6.10 -17.43
CA ILE A 187 10.62 -5.70 -16.52
C ILE A 187 11.74 -6.74 -16.54
N PRO A 188 13.00 -6.34 -16.31
CA PRO A 188 14.10 -7.29 -16.26
C PRO A 188 13.95 -8.17 -15.02
N ASP A 189 14.14 -9.49 -15.16
CA ASP A 189 14.51 -10.36 -14.04
C ASP A 189 15.91 -10.91 -14.31
N ARG A 190 16.91 -10.30 -13.66
CA ARG A 190 18.31 -10.69 -13.88
C ARG A 190 18.65 -12.07 -13.32
N LEU A 191 17.90 -12.54 -12.32
CA LEU A 191 18.15 -13.84 -11.69
C LEU A 191 17.61 -14.97 -12.56
N ALA A 192 16.44 -14.76 -13.15
CA ALA A 192 15.85 -15.69 -14.12
C ALA A 192 16.38 -15.48 -15.55
N ALA A 193 17.12 -14.39 -15.79
CA ALA A 193 17.64 -14.00 -17.10
C ALA A 193 16.54 -13.86 -18.18
N VAL A 194 15.35 -13.41 -17.79
CA VAL A 194 14.20 -13.20 -18.67
C VAL A 194 13.59 -11.81 -18.48
N TRP A 195 12.86 -11.36 -19.50
CA TRP A 195 11.94 -10.23 -19.37
C TRP A 195 10.59 -10.73 -18.90
N GLU A 196 10.15 -10.28 -17.72
CA GLU A 196 8.92 -10.72 -17.06
C GLU A 196 7.80 -9.73 -17.31
N ASN A 197 6.61 -10.24 -17.67
CA ASN A 197 5.42 -9.42 -17.86
C ASN A 197 4.97 -8.80 -16.55
N THR A 198 4.59 -7.53 -16.60
CA THR A 198 4.02 -6.79 -15.48
C THR A 198 2.94 -5.85 -15.98
N HIS A 199 1.94 -5.59 -15.14
CA HIS A 199 0.88 -4.67 -15.50
C HIS A 199 0.65 -3.55 -14.48
N PRO A 200 1.61 -2.61 -14.32
CA PRO A 200 1.56 -1.52 -13.34
C PRO A 200 0.22 -0.77 -13.29
N LEU A 201 -0.30 -0.39 -14.47
CA LEU A 201 -1.55 0.36 -14.58
C LEU A 201 -2.78 -0.44 -14.13
N GLU A 202 -2.81 -1.73 -14.45
CA GLU A 202 -3.89 -2.64 -14.05
C GLU A 202 -3.86 -2.90 -12.55
N GLN A 203 -2.67 -3.09 -11.97
CA GLN A 203 -2.51 -3.22 -10.52
C GLN A 203 -3.04 -1.99 -9.77
N ILE A 204 -2.76 -0.78 -10.26
CA ILE A 204 -3.29 0.47 -9.69
C ILE A 204 -4.81 0.55 -9.87
N ARG A 205 -5.30 0.32 -11.09
CA ARG A 205 -6.74 0.35 -11.43
C ARG A 205 -7.53 -0.60 -10.56
N TRP A 206 -7.09 -1.85 -10.46
CA TRP A 206 -7.74 -2.90 -9.69
C TRP A 206 -7.86 -2.49 -8.22
N THR A 207 -6.77 -2.02 -7.60
CA THR A 207 -6.78 -1.60 -6.19
C THR A 207 -7.75 -0.43 -5.96
N TRP A 208 -7.82 0.52 -6.88
CA TRP A 208 -8.73 1.66 -6.73
C TRP A 208 -10.19 1.28 -6.98
N GLU A 209 -10.48 0.42 -7.95
CA GLU A 209 -11.84 -0.12 -8.15
C GLU A 209 -12.28 -0.94 -6.94
N LYS A 210 -11.39 -1.76 -6.36
CA LYS A 210 -11.68 -2.48 -5.12
C LYS A 210 -11.91 -1.54 -3.94
N SER A 211 -11.16 -0.44 -3.86
CA SER A 211 -11.45 0.60 -2.86
C SER A 211 -12.84 1.20 -3.05
N LYS A 212 -13.24 1.50 -4.29
CA LYS A 212 -14.60 1.97 -4.57
C LYS A 212 -15.68 0.95 -4.21
N SER A 213 -15.51 -0.32 -4.58
CA SER A 213 -16.50 -1.36 -4.29
C SER A 213 -16.67 -1.64 -2.79
N THR A 214 -15.68 -1.26 -1.98
CA THR A 214 -15.67 -1.43 -0.51
C THR A 214 -15.98 -0.11 0.24
N ASN A 215 -16.71 0.82 -0.38
CA ASN A 215 -17.05 2.13 0.19
C ASN A 215 -15.82 2.96 0.61
N GLY A 216 -14.67 2.76 -0.03
CA GLY A 216 -13.41 3.45 0.27
C GLY A 216 -12.58 2.80 1.39
N HIS A 217 -12.98 1.61 1.88
CA HIS A 217 -12.29 0.97 3.00
C HIS A 217 -11.13 0.05 2.62
N TYR A 218 -11.08 -0.48 1.39
CA TYR A 218 -10.11 -1.51 0.99
C TYR A 218 -8.66 -1.18 1.38
N VAL A 219 -8.17 0.00 1.03
CA VAL A 219 -6.76 0.34 1.29
C VAL A 219 -6.48 0.50 2.79
N ASN A 220 -7.46 0.94 3.58
CA ASN A 220 -7.33 0.98 5.03
C ASN A 220 -7.25 -0.43 5.63
N ILE A 221 -8.05 -1.37 5.09
CA ILE A 221 -8.00 -2.78 5.46
C ILE A 221 -6.65 -3.39 5.09
N VAL A 222 -6.15 -3.12 3.87
CA VAL A 222 -4.82 -3.56 3.42
C VAL A 222 -3.72 -3.05 4.37
N LYS A 223 -3.71 -1.76 4.70
CA LYS A 223 -2.72 -1.18 5.63
C LYS A 223 -2.77 -1.84 7.00
N ALA A 224 -3.97 -2.02 7.55
CA ALA A 224 -4.19 -2.67 8.84
C ALA A 224 -3.66 -4.11 8.86
N ILE A 225 -4.00 -4.93 7.87
CA ILE A 225 -3.56 -6.33 7.79
C ILE A 225 -2.06 -6.42 7.49
N LYS A 226 -1.51 -5.57 6.61
CA LYS A 226 -0.05 -5.48 6.40
C LYS A 226 0.69 -5.08 7.68
N TRP A 227 0.10 -4.22 8.50
CA TRP A 227 0.67 -3.81 9.78
C TRP A 227 0.65 -4.97 10.78
N TRP A 228 -0.49 -5.65 10.92
CA TRP A 228 -0.60 -6.88 11.71
C TRP A 228 0.45 -7.91 11.29
N ARG A 229 0.59 -8.16 9.97
CA ARG A 229 1.62 -9.05 9.44
C ARG A 229 3.02 -8.61 9.92
N LYS A 230 3.34 -7.32 9.78
CA LYS A 230 4.64 -6.78 10.18
C LYS A 230 4.95 -7.02 11.66
N LEU A 231 3.93 -7.00 12.53
CA LEU A 231 4.07 -7.28 13.97
C LEU A 231 4.24 -8.75 14.33
N MET A 232 3.84 -9.69 13.46
CA MET A 232 3.99 -11.14 13.71
C MET A 232 5.45 -11.62 13.81
N VAL A 233 6.43 -10.78 13.46
CA VAL A 233 7.88 -11.11 13.42
C VAL A 233 8.23 -12.14 12.32
N LEU A 234 9.53 -12.22 11.97
CA LEU A 234 10.16 -12.75 10.75
C LEU A 234 9.86 -14.19 10.31
N VAL A 235 9.04 -14.94 11.04
CA VAL A 235 8.68 -16.32 10.71
C VAL A 235 7.15 -16.45 10.71
N PRO A 236 6.54 -16.86 9.60
CA PRO A 236 7.18 -17.20 8.32
C PRO A 236 7.82 -15.98 7.64
N LYS A 237 8.68 -16.17 6.63
CA LYS A 237 9.22 -15.03 5.84
C LYS A 237 8.19 -14.49 4.84
N TYR A 238 7.30 -15.38 4.41
CA TYR A 238 6.28 -15.14 3.39
C TYR A 238 4.86 -15.26 3.99
N PRO A 239 3.80 -14.83 3.26
CA PRO A 239 3.86 -13.98 2.08
C PRO A 239 4.43 -12.59 2.40
N LYS A 240 5.11 -11.98 1.42
CA LYS A 240 5.52 -10.56 1.49
C LYS A 240 4.32 -9.64 1.26
N SER A 241 4.54 -8.33 1.41
CA SER A 241 3.52 -7.29 1.29
C SER A 241 2.65 -7.35 0.02
N TYR A 242 3.24 -7.60 -1.15
CA TYR A 242 2.49 -7.59 -2.41
C TYR A 242 1.62 -8.84 -2.64
N PRO A 243 2.13 -10.08 -2.42
CA PRO A 243 1.27 -11.25 -2.43
C PRO A 243 0.17 -11.20 -1.35
N LEU A 244 0.49 -10.66 -0.17
CA LEU A 244 -0.51 -10.44 0.88
C LEU A 244 -1.63 -9.48 0.43
N GLU A 245 -1.28 -8.39 -0.25
CA GLU A 245 -2.27 -7.46 -0.83
C GLU A 245 -3.21 -8.16 -1.83
N HIS A 246 -2.72 -9.15 -2.61
CA HIS A 246 -3.57 -9.95 -3.50
C HIS A 246 -4.55 -10.83 -2.73
N MET A 247 -4.05 -11.54 -1.71
CA MET A 247 -4.90 -12.39 -0.86
C MET A 247 -5.99 -11.56 -0.16
N ILE A 248 -5.63 -10.39 0.38
CA ILE A 248 -6.59 -9.44 0.97
C ILE A 248 -7.62 -9.01 -0.08
N GLY A 249 -7.16 -8.75 -1.32
CA GLY A 249 -8.00 -8.35 -2.43
C GLY A 249 -9.08 -9.36 -2.81
N ASP A 250 -8.72 -10.63 -2.85
CA ASP A 250 -9.66 -11.72 -3.20
C ASP A 250 -10.60 -12.07 -2.04
N CYS A 251 -10.20 -11.79 -0.79
CA CYS A 251 -10.97 -12.12 0.41
C CYS A 251 -11.83 -10.98 0.95
N CYS A 252 -11.47 -9.72 0.68
CA CYS A 252 -12.20 -8.57 1.19
C CYS A 252 -13.57 -8.45 0.50
N PRO A 253 -14.70 -8.54 1.22
CA PRO A 253 -16.01 -8.42 0.61
C PRO A 253 -16.28 -6.97 0.18
N ASP A 254 -17.13 -6.80 -0.84
CA ASP A 254 -17.61 -5.49 -1.26
C ASP A 254 -18.63 -4.92 -0.26
N ALA A 255 -18.95 -3.64 -0.41
CA ALA A 255 -19.92 -2.90 0.38
C ALA A 255 -19.70 -2.92 1.91
N ILE A 256 -18.47 -3.18 2.36
CA ILE A 256 -18.07 -3.03 3.77
C ILE A 256 -18.34 -1.61 4.27
N THR A 257 -18.81 -1.50 5.51
CA THR A 257 -19.20 -0.23 6.13
C THR A 257 -18.18 0.31 7.14
N SER A 258 -17.19 -0.50 7.53
CA SER A 258 -16.17 -0.10 8.50
C SER A 258 -14.86 -0.87 8.32
N VAL A 259 -13.74 -0.27 8.74
CA VAL A 259 -12.42 -0.95 8.70
C VAL A 259 -12.41 -2.17 9.62
N ALA A 260 -13.06 -2.09 10.79
CA ALA A 260 -13.18 -3.21 11.72
C ALA A 260 -13.86 -4.42 11.07
N ALA A 261 -15.06 -4.22 10.49
CA ALA A 261 -15.78 -5.29 9.80
C ALA A 261 -14.97 -5.82 8.60
N GLY A 262 -14.35 -4.93 7.84
CA GLY A 262 -13.51 -5.29 6.70
C GLY A 262 -12.32 -6.16 7.08
N VAL A 263 -11.58 -5.82 8.14
CA VAL A 263 -10.47 -6.64 8.64
C VAL A 263 -10.97 -8.01 9.09
N THR A 264 -12.00 -8.06 9.94
CA THR A 264 -12.53 -9.33 10.45
C THR A 264 -12.98 -10.26 9.33
N LEU A 265 -13.83 -9.77 8.43
CA LEU A 265 -14.38 -10.58 7.35
C LEU A 265 -13.31 -10.99 6.33
N THR A 266 -12.31 -10.14 6.08
CA THR A 266 -11.20 -10.51 5.19
C THR A 266 -10.36 -11.64 5.79
N LEU A 267 -10.04 -11.60 7.08
CA LEU A 267 -9.25 -12.65 7.75
C LEU A 267 -10.02 -13.98 7.80
N GLU A 268 -11.33 -13.94 8.05
CA GLU A 268 -12.20 -15.12 8.02
C GLU A 268 -12.29 -15.72 6.60
N SER A 269 -12.52 -14.89 5.58
CA SER A 269 -12.53 -15.34 4.19
C SER A 269 -11.18 -15.87 3.74
N MET A 270 -10.07 -15.29 4.22
CA MET A 270 -8.72 -15.77 3.92
C MET A 270 -8.49 -17.15 4.51
N GLU A 271 -8.86 -17.36 5.77
CA GLU A 271 -8.81 -18.69 6.38
C GLU A 271 -9.70 -19.69 5.62
N ALA A 272 -10.96 -19.34 5.32
CA ALA A 272 -11.89 -20.23 4.65
C ALA A 272 -11.45 -20.60 3.22
N LEU A 273 -10.95 -19.63 2.44
CA LEU A 273 -10.55 -19.82 1.06
C LEU A 273 -9.24 -20.60 0.93
N TYR A 274 -8.27 -20.32 1.80
CA TYR A 274 -6.91 -20.81 1.63
C TYR A 274 -6.56 -22.03 2.50
N ARG A 275 -7.28 -22.28 3.61
CA ARG A 275 -7.03 -23.44 4.49
C ARG A 275 -7.04 -24.80 3.75
N PRO A 276 -7.96 -25.09 2.82
CA PRO A 276 -7.94 -26.37 2.10
C PRO A 276 -6.64 -26.64 1.32
N TYR A 277 -6.00 -25.59 0.79
CA TYR A 277 -4.71 -25.71 0.13
C TYR A 277 -3.60 -26.05 1.13
N ALA A 278 -3.56 -25.35 2.27
CA ALA A 278 -2.58 -25.65 3.31
C ALA A 278 -2.74 -27.08 3.86
N ASP A 279 -3.97 -27.52 4.14
CA ASP A 279 -4.25 -28.87 4.64
C ASP A 279 -3.85 -29.96 3.65
N SER A 280 -3.98 -29.69 2.34
CA SER A 280 -3.50 -30.58 1.28
C SER A 280 -2.00 -30.46 0.97
N GLY A 281 -1.27 -29.62 1.69
CA GLY A 281 0.17 -29.42 1.48
C GLY A 281 0.49 -28.67 0.19
N MET A 282 -0.39 -27.77 -0.24
CA MET A 282 -0.28 -26.99 -1.46
C MET A 282 -0.28 -25.48 -1.18
N VAL A 283 0.33 -24.72 -2.08
CA VAL A 283 0.13 -23.28 -2.21
C VAL A 283 -0.65 -23.05 -3.51
N PRO A 284 -1.80 -22.35 -3.48
CA PRO A 284 -2.55 -22.10 -4.70
C PRO A 284 -1.79 -21.13 -5.61
N LYS A 285 -2.00 -21.26 -6.92
CA LYS A 285 -1.61 -20.20 -7.86
C LYS A 285 -2.46 -18.97 -7.60
N LEU A 286 -1.82 -17.83 -7.39
CA LEU A 286 -2.49 -16.53 -7.26
C LEU A 286 -1.98 -15.61 -8.36
N CYS A 287 -2.83 -15.33 -9.35
CA CYS A 287 -2.42 -14.53 -10.51
C CYS A 287 -2.18 -13.07 -10.13
N ASP A 288 -1.12 -12.48 -10.71
CA ASP A 288 -0.87 -11.03 -10.64
C ASP A 288 -1.97 -10.25 -11.38
N ARG A 289 -2.32 -9.07 -10.88
CA ARG A 289 -3.35 -8.23 -11.53
C ARG A 289 -2.84 -7.80 -12.90
N GLY A 290 -3.53 -8.25 -13.96
CA GLY A 290 -3.20 -7.96 -15.36
C GLY A 290 -2.18 -8.89 -16.00
N VAL A 291 -1.65 -9.89 -15.27
CA VAL A 291 -0.73 -10.90 -15.83
C VAL A 291 -1.11 -12.29 -15.31
N ALA A 292 -2.03 -12.97 -16.01
CA ALA A 292 -2.60 -14.24 -15.56
C ALA A 292 -1.58 -15.38 -15.39
N ASP A 293 -0.47 -15.32 -16.12
CA ASP A 293 0.59 -16.33 -16.07
C ASP A 293 1.57 -16.13 -14.92
N HIS A 294 1.63 -14.92 -14.35
CA HIS A 294 2.52 -14.62 -13.22
C HIS A 294 1.86 -15.01 -11.89
N ASP A 295 2.48 -15.92 -11.15
CA ASP A 295 2.04 -16.35 -9.83
C ASP A 295 2.75 -15.57 -8.72
N VAL A 296 2.02 -14.69 -8.03
CA VAL A 296 2.58 -13.87 -6.94
C VAL A 296 2.92 -14.70 -5.70
N LEU A 297 2.39 -15.92 -5.58
CA LEU A 297 2.72 -16.85 -4.49
C LEU A 297 3.85 -17.84 -4.84
N SER A 298 4.45 -17.75 -6.03
CA SER A 298 5.49 -18.69 -6.50
C SER A 298 6.71 -18.85 -5.58
N ARG A 299 7.00 -17.84 -4.76
CA ARG A 299 8.13 -17.85 -3.79
C ARG A 299 7.72 -18.31 -2.38
N VAL A 300 6.44 -18.57 -2.15
CA VAL A 300 5.91 -18.97 -0.84
C VAL A 300 6.02 -20.49 -0.72
N SER A 301 6.76 -20.96 0.27
CA SER A 301 6.83 -22.39 0.55
C SER A 301 5.54 -22.88 1.20
N VAL A 302 5.22 -24.18 1.05
CA VAL A 302 4.07 -24.81 1.74
C VAL A 302 4.14 -24.61 3.26
N GLU A 303 5.35 -24.68 3.82
CA GLU A 303 5.59 -24.46 5.24
C GLU A 303 5.28 -23.02 5.66
N ASP A 304 5.81 -22.03 4.93
CA ASP A 304 5.51 -20.62 5.19
C ASP A 304 4.00 -20.34 5.06
N PHE A 305 3.36 -20.93 4.06
CA PHE A 305 1.93 -20.77 3.80
C PHE A 305 1.06 -21.32 4.94
N LYS A 306 1.39 -22.53 5.43
CA LYS A 306 0.71 -23.15 6.58
C LYS A 306 0.84 -22.30 7.85
N GLN A 307 2.07 -21.91 8.19
CA GLN A 307 2.32 -21.07 9.37
C GLN A 307 1.61 -19.72 9.26
N PHE A 308 1.58 -19.13 8.07
CA PHE A 308 0.86 -17.89 7.83
C PHE A 308 -0.64 -18.07 8.07
N LEU A 309 -1.26 -19.13 7.55
CA LEU A 309 -2.69 -19.35 7.77
C LEU A 309 -3.01 -19.69 9.23
N ASP A 310 -2.16 -20.41 9.95
CA ASP A 310 -2.36 -20.64 11.40
C ASP A 310 -2.41 -19.33 12.19
N ALA A 311 -1.60 -18.35 11.79
CA ALA A 311 -1.68 -17.01 12.33
C ALA A 311 -2.93 -16.25 11.87
N VAL A 312 -3.34 -16.37 10.59
CA VAL A 312 -4.60 -15.78 10.08
C VAL A 312 -5.79 -16.31 10.86
N LYS A 313 -5.87 -17.62 11.12
CA LYS A 313 -6.91 -18.24 11.94
C LYS A 313 -6.96 -17.67 13.35
N SER A 314 -5.79 -17.53 13.99
CA SER A 314 -5.70 -16.96 15.33
C SER A 314 -6.16 -15.49 15.33
N ALA A 315 -5.77 -14.72 14.31
CA ALA A 315 -6.14 -13.33 14.17
C ALA A 315 -7.62 -13.13 13.84
N SER A 316 -8.22 -13.99 13.02
CA SER A 316 -9.64 -13.91 12.65
C SER A 316 -10.53 -14.10 13.87
N VAL A 317 -10.19 -15.04 14.77
CA VAL A 317 -10.91 -15.26 16.04
C VAL A 317 -10.85 -14.01 16.91
N VAL A 318 -9.66 -13.42 17.10
CA VAL A 318 -9.52 -12.19 17.91
C VAL A 318 -10.25 -11.01 17.28
N ALA A 319 -10.17 -10.86 15.95
CA ALA A 319 -10.86 -9.78 15.22
C ALA A 319 -12.38 -9.92 15.32
N ARG A 320 -12.90 -11.15 15.27
CA ARG A 320 -14.33 -11.45 15.46
C ARG A 320 -14.77 -11.10 16.88
N GLN A 321 -14.04 -11.57 17.89
CA GLN A 321 -14.31 -11.20 19.29
C GLN A 321 -14.26 -9.69 19.50
N ALA A 322 -13.31 -8.99 18.90
CA ALA A 322 -13.20 -7.54 19.00
C ALA A 322 -14.40 -6.82 18.35
N LEU A 323 -14.86 -7.32 17.19
CA LEU A 323 -16.00 -6.80 16.45
C LEU A 323 -17.34 -7.12 17.13
N ASP A 324 -17.42 -8.21 17.89
CA ASP A 324 -18.65 -8.61 18.59
C ASP A 324 -18.68 -8.16 20.06
N ALA A 325 -17.55 -7.66 20.60
CA ALA A 325 -17.47 -7.22 21.99
C ALA A 325 -18.49 -6.12 22.34
N ASP A 326 -19.10 -6.25 23.51
CA ASP A 326 -20.15 -5.37 24.05
C ASP A 326 -19.64 -4.04 24.59
N THR A 327 -18.36 -3.97 24.99
CA THR A 327 -17.76 -2.77 25.61
C THR A 327 -16.58 -2.24 24.83
N THR A 328 -16.42 -0.91 24.82
CA THR A 328 -15.32 -0.25 24.08
C THR A 328 -13.98 -0.69 24.63
N LYS A 329 -13.91 -0.88 25.95
CA LYS A 329 -12.73 -1.38 26.65
C LYS A 329 -12.29 -2.73 26.12
N GLU A 330 -13.22 -3.70 26.05
CA GLU A 330 -12.87 -5.04 25.59
C GLU A 330 -12.55 -5.06 24.09
N SER A 331 -13.37 -4.41 23.27
CA SER A 331 -13.14 -4.28 21.84
C SER A 331 -11.76 -3.66 21.54
N ALA A 332 -11.39 -2.57 22.23
CA ALA A 332 -10.11 -1.90 22.04
C ALA A 332 -8.93 -2.76 22.51
N ARG A 333 -9.07 -3.50 23.61
CA ARG A 333 -8.03 -4.42 24.12
C ARG A 333 -7.74 -5.54 23.10
N LEU A 334 -8.78 -6.12 22.52
CA LEU A 334 -8.67 -7.18 21.51
C LEU A 334 -8.06 -6.65 20.21
N TRP A 335 -8.51 -5.50 19.70
CA TRP A 335 -7.89 -4.87 18.53
C TRP A 335 -6.42 -4.50 18.76
N ARG A 336 -6.08 -4.01 19.96
CA ARG A 336 -4.68 -3.72 20.34
C ARG A 336 -3.81 -4.98 20.41
N THR A 337 -4.41 -6.15 20.66
CA THR A 337 -3.67 -7.43 20.61
C THR A 337 -3.21 -7.75 19.19
N LEU A 338 -4.01 -7.40 18.18
CA LEU A 338 -3.66 -7.59 16.77
C LEU A 338 -2.71 -6.50 16.25
N PHE A 339 -2.96 -5.25 16.62
CA PHE A 339 -2.31 -4.10 15.98
C PHE A 339 -1.21 -3.45 16.82
N GLY A 340 -0.94 -3.99 18.00
CA GLY A 340 0.09 -3.53 18.91
C GLY A 340 -0.12 -2.09 19.37
N ASP A 341 0.96 -1.45 19.79
CA ASP A 341 0.88 -0.18 20.50
C ASP A 341 0.39 1.02 19.69
N LYS A 342 0.36 0.88 18.35
CA LYS A 342 -0.18 1.92 17.46
C LYS A 342 -1.72 1.98 17.54
N PHE A 343 -2.42 0.89 17.85
CA PHE A 343 -3.86 0.95 18.08
C PHE A 343 -4.14 1.55 19.46
N PRO A 344 -5.06 2.51 19.66
CA PRO A 344 -5.22 3.21 20.94
C PRO A 344 -5.46 2.27 22.13
N LYS A 345 -5.02 2.70 23.34
CA LYS A 345 -5.30 1.96 24.57
C LYS A 345 -6.82 1.95 24.82
N ALA A 346 -7.29 0.89 25.46
CA ALA A 346 -8.64 0.88 26.01
C ALA A 346 -8.78 2.04 27.03
N PRO A 347 -9.99 2.59 27.24
CA PRO A 347 -10.24 3.50 28.34
C PRO A 347 -9.78 2.84 29.65
N ASP A 348 -9.06 3.57 30.49
CA ASP A 348 -8.81 3.13 31.86
C ASP A 348 -10.17 3.00 32.57
N ASP A 349 -10.29 2.05 33.50
CA ASP A 349 -11.38 2.16 34.46
C ASP A 349 -11.08 3.43 35.24
N ASP A 350 -11.84 4.49 34.99
CA ASP A 350 -12.03 5.51 36.03
C ASP A 350 -12.77 4.77 37.16
N GLY A 351 -11.97 4.11 37.99
CA GLY A 351 -12.37 3.50 39.22
C GLY A 351 -13.02 4.58 40.05
N SER A 352 -14.33 4.44 40.23
CA SER A 352 -15.00 4.79 41.45
C SER A 352 -14.28 4.12 42.63
N ASP A 353 -13.24 4.76 43.14
CA ASP A 353 -12.85 4.64 44.54
C ASP A 353 -13.35 5.91 45.23
N GLY A 354 -14.45 5.73 45.96
CA GLY A 354 -14.89 6.71 46.93
C GLY A 354 -13.88 6.73 48.07
N ASP A 355 -13.08 7.78 48.12
CA ASP A 355 -12.62 8.32 49.39
C ASP A 355 -13.58 9.44 49.78
N ASP A 356 -14.38 9.15 50.82
CA ASP A 356 -15.12 10.13 51.61
C ASP A 356 -14.11 11.14 52.17
N ASP A 357 -13.98 12.29 51.51
CA ASP A 357 -13.51 13.49 52.19
C ASP A 357 -14.55 14.60 52.04
N ASN A 358 -15.24 14.82 53.16
CA ASN A 358 -16.16 15.91 53.40
C ASN A 358 -15.53 17.25 52.99
N ASN A 359 -16.00 17.85 51.89
CA ASN A 359 -16.05 19.30 51.85
C ASN A 359 -17.23 19.84 51.02
N ASN A 360 -17.97 20.71 51.69
CA ASN A 360 -19.20 21.35 51.27
C ASN A 360 -18.92 22.37 50.15
N GLY A 361 -19.55 22.21 48.98
CA GLY A 361 -19.34 23.13 47.85
C GLY A 361 -20.24 22.87 46.64
N SER A 362 -21.44 23.44 46.68
CA SER A 362 -22.36 23.63 45.54
C SER A 362 -21.65 23.96 44.22
N GLY A 363 -21.88 23.16 43.16
CA GLY A 363 -21.56 23.58 41.79
C GLY A 363 -21.77 22.50 40.73
N SER A 364 -22.87 22.59 40.00
CA SER A 364 -23.16 21.82 38.79
C SER A 364 -22.11 22.06 37.68
N GLY A 365 -21.52 21.01 37.12
CA GLY A 365 -20.71 21.15 35.90
C GLY A 365 -20.07 19.84 35.43
N ARG A 366 -20.49 19.35 34.25
CA ARG A 366 -19.84 18.27 33.50
C ARG A 366 -18.36 18.62 33.24
N ALA A 367 -17.43 17.79 33.70
CA ALA A 367 -16.00 17.96 33.40
C ALA A 367 -15.64 17.22 32.11
N PHE A 368 -15.16 17.99 31.13
CA PHE A 368 -14.69 17.59 29.82
C PHE A 368 -13.16 17.64 29.84
N THR A 369 -12.48 16.56 29.49
CA THR A 369 -11.02 16.56 29.37
C THR A 369 -10.61 17.39 28.13
N PRO A 370 -9.74 18.40 28.24
CA PRO A 370 -9.42 19.27 27.11
C PRO A 370 -8.53 18.55 26.08
N ARG A 371 -8.88 18.70 24.80
CA ARG A 371 -8.08 18.22 23.66
C ARG A 371 -6.85 19.09 23.45
N SER A 372 -5.76 18.50 22.97
CA SER A 372 -4.49 19.16 22.71
C SER A 372 -4.43 20.02 21.44
N GLN A 373 -5.50 20.09 20.62
CA GLN A 373 -5.57 21.01 19.47
C GLN A 373 -7.01 21.51 19.21
N ASN A 374 -7.14 22.82 18.92
CA ASN A 374 -8.40 23.50 18.67
C ASN A 374 -8.97 23.12 17.28
N THR A 375 -10.18 22.60 17.24
CA THR A 375 -10.97 22.45 16.02
C THR A 375 -11.43 23.84 15.55
N GLN A 376 -10.85 24.37 14.48
CA GLN A 376 -11.44 25.51 13.77
C GLN A 376 -12.60 25.02 12.90
N ILE A 377 -13.82 25.38 13.29
CA ILE A 377 -15.03 25.17 12.50
C ILE A 377 -15.15 26.36 11.54
N SER A 378 -14.74 26.20 10.27
CA SER A 378 -15.12 27.16 9.23
C SER A 378 -16.54 26.83 8.78
N GLY A 379 -17.49 27.63 9.23
CA GLY A 379 -18.90 27.51 8.85
C GLY A 379 -19.10 27.96 7.40
N SER A 380 -19.63 27.04 6.57
CA SER A 380 -20.45 27.34 5.40
C SER A 380 -21.30 26.10 5.08
N ARG A 381 -22.44 25.98 5.76
CA ARG A 381 -23.64 25.31 5.23
C ARG A 381 -24.76 26.34 5.26
N PHE A 382 -25.57 26.32 4.20
CA PHE A 382 -26.63 27.26 3.80
C PHE A 382 -26.20 28.43 2.90
N ALA A 383 -25.95 28.10 1.63
CA ALA A 383 -26.52 28.77 0.46
C ALA A 383 -26.40 27.82 -0.75
#